data_AF-A0A1F3LQN3-F1
#
_entry.id   AF-A0A1F3LQN3-F1
#
_cell.length_a   1.000
_cell.length_b   1.000
_cell.length_c   1.000
_cell.angle_alpha   90.00
_cell.angle_beta   90.00
_cell.angle_gamma   90.00
#
_symmetry.space_group_name_H-M   'P 1'
#
loop_
_entity.id
_entity.type
_entity.pdbx_description
1 polymer ?
#
loop_
_entity_poly.entity_id
_entity_poly.type
_entity_poly.pdbx_seq_one_letter_code
_entity_poly.pdbx_strand_id
1 'polypeptide(L)'
;MRYTIKIALKTAFPVLLFLAIFSCKNQDWDFPDYRFSSTYFPYQTPVRTLVLGDYDEVDNTKDKNLQFSIGVAIGGMYENDRDRKVGYVLDESLTQNLYTSAGDTLVPLPQAYYELSPVGTMIVPKGSMQGFIDVQLNDAFLNDPKAFKNHYVVPLRLTSTETDSILSGKTDIANPDPRIAAYWNVAAPKDFTLYGIKYINPYHGHFLYRGKTVIKDASGTKVDEVVYRNKYVEKNAVVMITTTGRSQVELTNMIRMSAGSPGNFKARLSFDAQGSACTVTAAPGSAYPVSGTGKFIKEGDEWGGKKRNTIILSYNCPVYYTPTPPEPIRTTVNNADASINYVGSSWQHNTETGCYNNDRSYSNVKGAYFTFNFTGNEIVLYYKTGSSYGSIDVYLDDILLQEGVSLVTSSTLYQRKVFETTCTYGDHTLKVVVGKSGSYSIFDYLTYGVPDPNAPPVLPAGDYSFEANDTLVIRDRAVVLETFTPVIK
;
A
#
# COMPACT_ATOMS: atom_id res chain seq x y z
N MET A 1 58.02 77.13 2.39
CA MET A 1 58.42 76.21 3.48
C MET A 1 57.28 75.17 3.62
N ARG A 2 57.04 74.22 2.71
CA ARG A 2 57.84 73.11 2.16
C ARG A 2 58.63 72.37 3.24
N TYR A 3 58.28 71.08 3.42
CA TYR A 3 58.87 70.02 4.25
C TYR A 3 58.34 69.78 5.68
N THR A 4 57.09 69.29 5.86
CA THR A 4 56.77 68.25 6.89
C THR A 4 55.40 67.56 6.79
N ILE A 5 54.81 67.32 5.60
CA ILE A 5 53.53 66.59 5.49
C ILE A 5 53.58 65.57 4.36
N LYS A 6 54.48 64.58 4.44
CA LYS A 6 54.45 63.39 3.55
C LYS A 6 54.94 62.07 4.18
N ILE A 7 55.25 62.02 5.48
CA ILE A 7 55.72 60.79 6.15
C ILE A 7 54.69 60.20 7.12
N ALA A 8 53.71 60.96 7.61
CA ALA A 8 52.69 60.44 8.54
C ALA A 8 51.62 59.54 7.88
N LEU A 9 51.56 59.45 6.55
CA LEU A 9 50.50 58.72 5.84
C LEU A 9 50.89 57.32 5.34
N LYS A 10 52.12 56.83 5.61
CA LYS A 10 52.56 55.47 5.23
C LYS A 10 52.87 54.54 6.41
N THR A 11 52.95 55.05 7.63
CA THR A 11 53.13 54.22 8.85
C THR A 11 51.87 54.11 9.69
N ALA A 12 50.83 54.92 9.43
CA ALA A 12 49.54 54.80 10.10
C ALA A 12 48.61 53.74 9.48
N PHE A 13 48.86 53.32 8.23
CA PHE A 13 48.01 52.33 7.54
C PHE A 13 48.36 50.85 7.81
N PRO A 14 49.62 50.46 8.10
CA PRO A 14 49.90 49.07 8.50
C PRO A 14 49.57 48.78 9.98
N VAL A 15 49.55 49.80 10.84
CA VAL A 15 49.28 49.63 12.29
C VAL A 15 47.78 49.53 12.59
N LEU A 16 46.92 50.13 11.75
CA LEU A 16 45.47 49.97 11.89
C LEU A 16 44.94 48.64 11.35
N LEU A 17 45.70 47.94 10.48
CA LEU A 17 45.27 46.67 9.90
C LEU A 17 45.64 45.45 10.75
N PHE A 18 46.55 45.58 11.72
CA PHE A 18 46.92 44.49 12.64
C PHE A 18 46.00 44.37 13.87
N LEU A 19 45.11 45.34 14.12
CA LEU A 19 44.13 45.29 15.22
C LEU A 19 42.75 44.78 14.78
N ALA A 20 42.56 44.46 13.50
CA ALA A 20 41.27 44.01 12.95
C ALA A 20 41.09 42.48 12.89
N ILE A 21 42.02 41.68 13.43
CA ILE A 21 41.94 40.20 13.45
C ILE A 21 41.68 39.60 14.84
N PHE A 22 41.24 40.40 15.83
CA PHE A 22 40.83 39.91 17.15
C PHE A 22 39.43 40.37 17.56
N SER A 23 38.52 40.53 16.60
CA SER A 23 37.10 40.72 16.92
C SER A 23 36.27 39.67 16.21
N CYS A 24 35.42 39.01 16.99
CA CYS A 24 34.65 37.81 16.71
C CYS A 24 35.42 36.49 16.89
N LYS A 25 36.02 36.26 18.07
CA LYS A 25 35.56 35.06 18.78
C LYS A 25 34.11 35.38 19.13
N ASN A 26 33.15 34.69 18.53
CA ASN A 26 31.80 34.68 19.09
C ASN A 26 32.00 34.32 20.57
N GLN A 27 31.55 35.19 21.49
CA GLN A 27 31.41 34.77 22.87
C GLN A 27 30.61 33.47 22.84
N ASP A 28 31.06 32.45 23.58
CA ASP A 28 30.21 31.31 23.87
C ASP A 28 28.90 31.88 24.42
N TRP A 29 27.79 31.61 23.73
CA TRP A 29 26.47 31.98 24.22
C TRP A 29 26.15 31.10 25.41
N ASP A 30 26.72 31.46 26.55
CA ASP A 30 26.42 30.87 27.84
C ASP A 30 25.10 31.46 28.33
N PHE A 31 23.99 30.94 27.78
CA PHE A 31 22.69 31.15 28.38
C PHE A 31 22.65 30.30 29.65
N PRO A 32 22.33 30.86 30.82
CA PRO A 32 22.15 30.03 32.00
C PRO A 32 21.08 28.97 31.71
N ASP A 33 21.35 27.73 32.14
CA ASP A 33 20.40 26.63 32.07
C ASP A 33 18.99 27.09 32.48
N TYR A 34 17.96 26.55 31.82
CA TYR A 34 16.59 26.76 32.27
C TYR A 34 16.51 26.44 33.77
N ARG A 35 15.65 27.16 34.49
CA ARG A 35 15.55 27.07 35.95
C ARG A 35 15.34 25.65 36.48
N PHE A 36 14.86 24.71 35.66
CA PHE A 36 14.64 23.32 36.02
C PHE A 36 14.96 22.38 34.84
N SER A 37 15.74 21.35 35.10
CA SER A 37 16.08 20.22 34.23
C SER A 37 15.10 19.06 34.42
N SER A 38 14.91 18.24 33.38
CA SER A 38 13.99 17.10 33.45
C SER A 38 14.44 15.92 32.62
N THR A 39 14.11 14.71 33.08
CA THR A 39 14.37 13.45 32.37
C THR A 39 13.08 12.85 31.79
N TYR A 40 13.14 12.32 30.57
CA TYR A 40 11.96 11.76 29.89
C TYR A 40 12.30 10.78 28.76
N PHE A 41 11.34 9.95 28.37
CA PHE A 41 11.35 9.23 27.09
C PHE A 41 10.84 10.15 25.98
N PRO A 42 11.60 10.37 24.89
CA PRO A 42 11.18 11.29 23.82
C PRO A 42 9.88 10.90 23.12
N TYR A 43 9.64 9.59 22.98
CA TYR A 43 8.49 8.99 22.29
C TYR A 43 7.81 7.95 23.18
N GLN A 44 6.48 8.00 23.26
CA GLN A 44 5.69 7.11 24.11
C GLN A 44 5.23 5.83 23.40
N THR A 45 5.11 5.81 22.07
CA THR A 45 4.63 4.65 21.29
C THR A 45 5.42 4.42 19.98
N PRO A 46 6.77 4.43 20.01
CA PRO A 46 7.56 4.13 18.82
C PRO A 46 7.44 2.64 18.43
N VAL A 47 7.63 2.33 17.15
CA VAL A 47 7.83 0.94 16.68
C VAL A 47 9.24 0.82 16.12
N ARG A 48 10.01 -0.12 16.68
CA ARG A 48 11.31 -0.52 16.14
C ARG A 48 11.14 -1.74 15.24
N THR A 49 11.58 -1.59 13.99
CA THR A 49 11.68 -2.69 13.03
C THR A 49 13.14 -3.08 12.88
N LEU A 50 13.52 -4.26 13.37
CA LEU A 50 14.85 -4.82 13.16
C LEU A 50 15.01 -5.25 11.70
N VAL A 51 16.03 -4.72 11.02
CA VAL A 51 16.36 -5.07 9.64
C VAL A 51 17.47 -6.12 9.64
N LEU A 52 17.09 -7.40 9.52
CA LEU A 52 18.05 -8.51 9.68
C LEU A 52 18.91 -8.78 8.43
N GLY A 53 18.55 -8.20 7.28
CA GLY A 53 19.32 -8.30 6.03
C GLY A 53 20.32 -7.15 5.85
N ASP A 54 21.06 -7.16 4.74
CA ASP A 54 21.89 -6.01 4.35
C ASP A 54 21.01 -4.77 4.11
N TYR A 55 21.42 -3.61 4.63
CA TYR A 55 20.72 -2.34 4.47
C TYR A 55 21.73 -1.20 4.22
N ASP A 56 21.71 -0.66 3.01
CA ASP A 56 22.75 0.27 2.54
C ASP A 56 22.50 1.74 2.94
N GLU A 57 21.32 2.06 3.49
CA GLU A 57 20.91 3.45 3.77
C GLU A 57 21.39 3.93 5.14
N VAL A 58 21.47 3.03 6.13
CA VAL A 58 21.90 3.32 7.50
C VAL A 58 22.64 2.12 8.07
N ASP A 59 23.55 2.36 9.03
CA ASP A 59 24.22 1.28 9.74
C ASP A 59 23.22 0.47 10.57
N ASN A 60 23.04 -0.80 10.18
CA ASN A 60 22.15 -1.76 10.83
C ASN A 60 22.90 -2.87 11.57
N THR A 61 24.15 -2.62 11.98
CA THR A 61 24.97 -3.61 12.70
C THR A 61 24.29 -4.10 13.97
N LYS A 62 23.66 -3.21 14.75
CA LYS A 62 22.87 -3.60 15.93
C LYS A 62 21.71 -4.52 15.55
N ASP A 63 20.96 -4.22 14.49
CA ASP A 63 19.83 -5.05 14.05
C ASP A 63 20.25 -6.47 13.69
N LYS A 64 21.35 -6.62 12.95
CA LYS A 64 21.91 -7.93 12.58
C LYS A 64 22.40 -8.73 13.79
N ASN A 65 22.80 -8.04 14.85
CA ASN A 65 23.18 -8.61 16.14
C ASN A 65 22.01 -8.80 17.11
N LEU A 66 20.77 -8.59 16.64
CA LEU A 66 19.55 -8.64 17.47
C LEU A 66 19.58 -7.65 18.64
N GLN A 67 20.17 -6.48 18.41
CA GLN A 67 20.30 -5.42 19.39
C GLN A 67 19.56 -4.15 18.94
N PHE A 68 19.05 -3.40 19.91
CA PHE A 68 18.61 -2.02 19.71
C PHE A 68 18.72 -1.25 21.03
N SER A 69 18.55 0.07 20.97
CA SER A 69 18.63 0.93 22.15
C SER A 69 17.34 1.72 22.33
N ILE A 70 16.89 1.85 23.57
CA ILE A 70 15.79 2.73 23.96
C ILE A 70 16.41 3.97 24.60
N GLY A 71 16.18 5.14 24.00
CA GLY A 71 16.79 6.40 24.42
C GLY A 71 15.98 7.11 25.52
N VAL A 72 16.70 7.63 26.51
CA VAL A 72 16.20 8.56 27.53
C VAL A 72 16.90 9.89 27.33
N ALA A 73 16.16 11.00 27.37
CA ALA A 73 16.69 12.34 27.16
C ALA A 73 16.61 13.19 28.42
N ILE A 74 17.52 14.16 28.51
CA ILE A 74 17.44 15.27 29.44
C ILE A 74 17.06 16.54 28.67
N GLY A 75 16.13 17.32 29.23
CA GLY A 75 15.75 18.64 28.74
C GLY A 75 15.86 19.69 29.85
N GLY A 76 15.77 20.97 29.50
CA GLY A 76 15.86 22.07 30.47
C GLY A 76 17.29 22.37 30.95
N MET A 77 18.30 21.90 30.21
CA MET A 77 19.70 22.27 30.41
C MET A 77 20.39 22.43 29.04
N TYR A 78 21.44 23.24 28.96
CA TYR A 78 22.27 23.41 27.77
C TYR A 78 23.42 22.41 27.73
N GLU A 79 24.04 22.13 28.89
CA GLU A 79 25.17 21.20 28.98
C GLU A 79 25.05 20.24 30.17
N ASN A 80 25.24 18.94 29.91
CA ASN A 80 25.35 17.95 30.98
C ASN A 80 26.80 17.84 31.49
N ASP A 81 27.12 18.51 32.59
CA ASP A 81 28.48 18.64 33.13
C ASP A 81 29.02 17.41 33.87
N ARG A 82 28.17 16.40 34.13
CA ARG A 82 28.51 15.16 34.84
C ARG A 82 27.64 13.97 34.39
N ASP A 83 28.06 12.76 34.75
CA ASP A 83 27.21 11.58 34.60
C ASP A 83 25.97 11.73 35.49
N ARG A 84 24.79 11.41 34.94
CA ARG A 84 23.51 11.46 35.68
C ARG A 84 22.83 10.10 35.70
N LYS A 85 22.48 9.63 36.88
CA LYS A 85 21.74 8.37 37.07
C LYS A 85 20.25 8.59 36.86
N VAL A 86 19.64 7.63 36.18
CA VAL A 86 18.19 7.58 35.94
C VAL A 86 17.72 6.16 36.23
N GLY A 87 16.79 6.03 37.18
CA GLY A 87 16.14 4.77 37.51
C GLY A 87 14.97 4.50 36.57
N TYR A 88 14.77 3.23 36.22
CA TYR A 88 13.64 2.80 35.41
C TYR A 88 13.20 1.38 35.80
N VAL A 89 11.98 1.01 35.42
CA VAL A 89 11.42 -0.34 35.61
C VAL A 89 10.72 -0.82 34.35
N LEU A 90 10.63 -2.14 34.21
CA LEU A 90 9.68 -2.78 33.30
C LEU A 90 8.28 -2.71 33.94
N ASP A 91 7.33 -2.05 33.27
CA ASP A 91 5.97 -1.84 33.78
C ASP A 91 4.93 -2.46 32.84
N GLU A 92 4.74 -3.77 32.97
CA GLU A 92 3.80 -4.52 32.14
C GLU A 92 2.33 -4.06 32.28
N SER A 93 1.99 -3.36 33.38
CA SER A 93 0.63 -2.82 33.57
C SER A 93 0.24 -1.83 32.45
N LEU A 94 1.23 -1.17 31.82
CA LEU A 94 1.02 -0.27 30.70
C LEU A 94 0.47 -0.96 29.44
N THR A 95 0.51 -2.29 29.38
CA THR A 95 -0.02 -3.08 28.25
C THR A 95 -1.43 -3.63 28.48
N GLN A 96 -2.02 -3.40 29.67
CA GLN A 96 -3.38 -3.85 29.97
C GLN A 96 -4.40 -3.20 29.03
N ASN A 97 -5.25 -4.03 28.41
CA ASN A 97 -6.26 -3.64 27.42
C ASN A 97 -5.71 -2.77 26.27
N LEU A 98 -4.48 -3.05 25.83
CA LEU A 98 -3.81 -2.30 24.77
C LEU A 98 -4.00 -3.00 23.41
N TYR A 99 -4.45 -2.24 22.41
CA TYR A 99 -4.72 -2.76 21.07
C TYR A 99 -4.14 -1.85 19.98
N THR A 100 -3.91 -2.41 18.80
CA THR A 100 -3.71 -1.63 17.57
C THR A 100 -5.04 -1.03 17.10
N SER A 101 -4.98 -0.06 16.18
CA SER A 101 -6.18 0.47 15.52
C SER A 101 -6.98 -0.57 14.74
N ALA A 102 -6.33 -1.66 14.30
CA ALA A 102 -6.97 -2.81 13.66
C ALA A 102 -7.64 -3.77 14.66
N GLY A 103 -7.44 -3.57 15.96
CA GLY A 103 -8.02 -4.39 17.02
C GLY A 103 -7.14 -5.56 17.49
N ASP A 104 -5.92 -5.70 16.97
CA ASP A 104 -4.97 -6.71 17.46
C ASP A 104 -4.45 -6.33 18.85
N THR A 105 -4.35 -7.30 19.75
CA THR A 105 -3.80 -7.07 21.10
C THR A 105 -2.30 -6.77 21.04
N LEU A 106 -1.87 -5.78 21.83
CA LEU A 106 -0.47 -5.49 22.13
C LEU A 106 -0.13 -6.00 23.52
N VAL A 107 0.92 -6.81 23.63
CA VAL A 107 1.30 -7.49 24.88
C VAL A 107 2.77 -7.24 25.22
N PRO A 108 3.19 -7.42 26.48
CA PRO A 108 4.60 -7.34 26.85
C PRO A 108 5.42 -8.34 26.03
N LEU A 109 6.60 -7.91 25.57
CA LEU A 109 7.61 -8.80 25.04
C LEU A 109 8.00 -9.77 26.16
N PRO A 110 7.92 -11.10 25.95
CA PRO A 110 8.28 -12.07 26.98
C PRO A 110 9.71 -11.86 27.50
N GLN A 111 9.89 -11.86 28.82
CA GLN A 111 11.22 -11.65 29.43
C GLN A 111 12.28 -12.64 28.93
N ALA A 112 11.88 -13.87 28.57
CA ALA A 112 12.79 -14.87 28.02
C ALA A 112 13.37 -14.50 26.63
N TYR A 113 12.84 -13.47 25.96
CA TYR A 113 13.25 -13.08 24.61
C TYR A 113 14.36 -12.04 24.61
N TYR A 114 14.62 -11.39 25.74
CA TYR A 114 15.55 -10.27 25.80
C TYR A 114 16.18 -10.03 27.17
N GLU A 115 17.31 -9.35 27.14
CA GLU A 115 17.96 -8.78 28.31
C GLU A 115 18.06 -7.26 28.15
N LEU A 116 17.92 -6.54 29.27
CA LEU A 116 18.13 -5.10 29.34
C LEU A 116 19.51 -4.82 29.93
N SER A 117 20.21 -3.85 29.37
CA SER A 117 21.49 -3.38 29.90
C SER A 117 21.60 -1.85 29.79
N PRO A 118 21.92 -1.14 30.87
CA PRO A 118 22.07 -1.61 32.25
C PRO A 118 20.73 -1.89 32.93
N VAL A 119 20.64 -2.85 33.85
CA VAL A 119 19.37 -3.21 34.53
C VAL A 119 18.96 -2.18 35.58
N GLY A 120 17.75 -1.64 35.47
CA GLY A 120 17.04 -0.86 36.51
C GLY A 120 17.58 0.56 36.75
N THR A 121 18.84 0.84 36.44
CA THR A 121 19.42 2.19 36.50
C THR A 121 20.39 2.39 35.36
N MET A 122 20.18 3.45 34.59
CA MET A 122 21.04 3.86 33.48
C MET A 122 21.76 5.18 33.77
N ILE A 123 22.78 5.48 32.96
CA ILE A 123 23.57 6.70 33.05
C ILE A 123 23.36 7.52 31.78
N VAL A 124 23.03 8.79 31.94
CA VAL A 124 23.22 9.81 30.91
C VAL A 124 24.65 10.35 31.07
N PRO A 125 25.58 10.04 30.16
CA PRO A 125 26.99 10.38 30.35
C PRO A 125 27.22 11.89 30.33
N LYS A 126 28.26 12.33 31.05
CA LYS A 126 28.80 13.68 30.95
C LYS A 126 29.02 14.06 29.48
N GLY A 127 28.59 15.27 29.12
CA GLY A 127 28.66 15.81 27.76
C GLY A 127 27.56 15.31 26.82
N SER A 128 26.71 14.37 27.25
CA SER A 128 25.56 13.90 26.49
C SER A 128 24.25 14.35 27.13
N MET A 129 23.27 14.67 26.27
CA MET A 129 21.88 14.94 26.67
C MET A 129 20.99 13.69 26.58
N GLN A 130 21.58 12.54 26.22
CA GLN A 130 20.88 11.29 26.04
C GLN A 130 21.67 10.13 26.64
N GLY A 131 20.95 9.19 27.25
CA GLY A 131 21.47 7.89 27.63
C GLY A 131 20.61 6.78 27.04
N PHE A 132 21.12 5.56 27.08
CA PHE A 132 20.51 4.43 26.38
C PHE A 132 20.35 3.24 27.32
N ILE A 133 19.21 2.57 27.15
CA ILE A 133 18.96 1.23 27.66
C ILE A 133 19.08 0.30 26.46
N ASP A 134 20.15 -0.47 26.39
CA ASP A 134 20.36 -1.46 25.35
C ASP A 134 19.48 -2.69 25.61
N VAL A 135 18.95 -3.24 24.52
CA VAL A 135 18.12 -4.43 24.49
C VAL A 135 18.84 -5.47 23.63
N GLN A 136 19.21 -6.59 24.22
CA GLN A 136 19.73 -7.75 23.50
C GLN A 136 18.60 -8.77 23.36
N LEU A 137 18.13 -9.00 22.14
CA LEU A 137 17.17 -10.05 21.82
C LEU A 137 17.90 -11.38 21.55
N ASN A 138 17.15 -12.48 21.59
CA ASN A 138 17.66 -13.81 21.26
C ASN A 138 16.77 -14.54 20.25
N ASP A 139 17.16 -15.76 19.90
CA ASP A 139 16.47 -16.57 18.90
C ASP A 139 15.02 -16.91 19.25
N ALA A 140 14.63 -16.90 20.53
CA ALA A 140 13.24 -17.13 20.94
C ALA A 140 12.31 -16.04 20.38
N PHE A 141 12.78 -14.79 20.28
CA PHE A 141 12.05 -13.71 19.61
C PHE A 141 11.84 -14.02 18.12
N LEU A 142 12.89 -14.41 17.41
CA LEU A 142 12.80 -14.67 15.96
C LEU A 142 11.90 -15.87 15.64
N ASN A 143 11.87 -16.86 16.52
CA ASN A 143 11.09 -18.08 16.34
C ASN A 143 9.60 -17.89 16.65
N ASP A 144 9.20 -16.78 17.28
CA ASP A 144 7.80 -16.48 17.54
C ASP A 144 7.07 -16.03 16.25
N PRO A 145 5.95 -16.68 15.86
CA PRO A 145 5.21 -16.36 14.64
C PRO A 145 4.48 -15.00 14.66
N LYS A 146 4.53 -14.26 15.77
CA LYS A 146 3.97 -12.91 15.92
C LYS A 146 5.02 -11.82 15.98
N ALA A 147 6.30 -12.17 16.16
CA ALA A 147 7.39 -11.19 16.33
C ALA A 147 7.73 -10.39 15.07
N PHE A 148 7.25 -10.78 13.88
CA PHE A 148 7.35 -9.93 12.68
C PHE A 148 6.19 -8.92 12.56
N LYS A 149 5.18 -9.01 13.45
CA LYS A 149 3.99 -8.16 13.46
C LYS A 149 4.07 -7.13 14.59
N ASN A 150 3.21 -6.12 14.54
CA ASN A 150 3.00 -5.19 15.64
C ASN A 150 2.20 -5.90 16.76
N HIS A 151 2.89 -6.68 17.60
CA HIS A 151 2.27 -7.44 18.70
C HIS A 151 2.99 -7.25 20.03
N TYR A 152 4.32 -7.25 20.03
CA TYR A 152 5.13 -7.18 21.24
C TYR A 152 5.60 -5.75 21.54
N VAL A 153 5.65 -5.43 22.82
CA VAL A 153 6.03 -4.12 23.35
C VAL A 153 7.01 -4.30 24.50
N VAL A 154 8.04 -3.45 24.60
CA VAL A 154 8.87 -3.30 25.82
C VAL A 154 8.33 -2.09 26.60
N PRO A 155 7.52 -2.29 27.66
CA PRO A 155 6.92 -1.21 28.42
C PRO A 155 7.83 -0.73 29.56
N LEU A 156 8.43 0.45 29.43
CA LEU A 156 9.33 1.01 30.45
C LEU A 156 8.72 2.25 31.10
N ARG A 157 9.01 2.44 32.40
CA ARG A 157 8.69 3.65 33.17
C ARG A 157 9.90 4.14 33.95
N LEU A 158 10.13 5.45 33.94
CA LEU A 158 11.15 6.11 34.77
C LEU A 158 10.69 6.17 36.23
N THR A 159 11.60 5.95 37.17
CA THR A 159 11.30 5.90 38.61
C THR A 159 12.13 6.85 39.45
N SER A 160 13.32 7.24 38.99
CA SER A 160 14.16 8.23 39.65
C SER A 160 15.07 8.96 38.66
N THR A 161 15.55 10.15 39.04
CA THR A 161 16.49 10.94 38.25
C THR A 161 17.35 11.83 39.14
N GLU A 162 18.54 12.18 38.66
CA GLU A 162 19.42 13.21 39.23
C GLU A 162 19.25 14.59 38.54
N THR A 163 18.24 14.75 37.68
CA THR A 163 17.72 16.06 37.24
C THR A 163 16.69 16.58 38.25
N ASP A 164 16.17 17.81 38.06
CA ASP A 164 15.20 18.37 39.00
C ASP A 164 13.86 17.61 39.03
N SER A 165 13.49 16.95 37.92
CA SER A 165 12.23 16.21 37.83
C SER A 165 12.20 15.15 36.71
N ILE A 166 11.26 14.22 36.80
CA ILE A 166 10.84 13.40 35.66
C ILE A 166 9.62 14.09 35.02
N LEU A 167 9.51 14.09 33.68
CA LEU A 167 8.31 14.61 33.01
C LEU A 167 7.12 13.66 33.17
N SER A 168 6.55 13.55 34.37
CA SER A 168 5.40 12.68 34.69
C SER A 168 4.02 13.29 34.38
N GLY A 169 3.98 14.38 33.61
CA GLY A 169 2.75 15.06 33.22
C GLY A 169 2.11 15.87 34.35
N LYS A 170 1.02 16.59 34.02
CA LYS A 170 0.23 17.38 34.96
C LYS A 170 -1.25 17.37 34.59
N THR A 171 -2.10 17.09 35.58
CA THR A 171 -3.56 17.08 35.46
C THR A 171 -4.24 17.26 36.81
N ASP A 172 -5.51 17.64 36.78
CA ASP A 172 -6.40 17.74 37.95
C ASP A 172 -7.12 16.42 38.26
N ILE A 173 -7.02 15.42 37.36
CA ILE A 173 -7.60 14.09 37.55
C ILE A 173 -6.74 13.30 38.56
N ALA A 174 -7.37 12.67 39.55
CA ALA A 174 -6.69 11.78 40.48
C ALA A 174 -6.37 10.43 39.83
N ASN A 175 -5.14 9.95 39.98
CA ASN A 175 -4.64 8.68 39.42
C ASN A 175 -4.95 8.50 37.92
N PRO A 176 -4.55 9.46 37.07
CA PRO A 176 -4.81 9.40 35.64
C PRO A 176 -4.05 8.24 34.99
N ASP A 177 -4.68 7.54 34.04
CA ASP A 177 -3.96 6.63 33.16
C ASP A 177 -2.98 7.44 32.28
N PRO A 178 -1.65 7.17 32.35
CA PRO A 178 -0.67 7.95 31.59
C PRO A 178 -0.80 7.79 30.08
N ARG A 179 -1.50 6.75 29.62
CA ARG A 179 -1.65 6.41 28.20
C ARG A 179 -2.84 7.13 27.53
N ILE A 180 -3.79 7.64 28.32
CA ILE A 180 -4.99 8.30 27.81
C ILE A 180 -4.75 9.80 27.72
N ALA A 181 -4.43 10.30 26.52
CA ALA A 181 -4.08 11.72 26.30
C ALA A 181 -5.14 12.70 26.83
N ALA A 182 -6.43 12.34 26.75
CA ALA A 182 -7.53 13.18 27.24
C ALA A 182 -7.50 13.41 28.76
N TYR A 183 -6.78 12.60 29.54
CA TYR A 183 -6.66 12.78 30.98
C TYR A 183 -5.61 13.83 31.39
N TRP A 184 -4.84 14.36 30.44
CA TRP A 184 -3.70 15.24 30.72
C TRP A 184 -3.91 16.62 30.10
N ASN A 185 -4.74 17.43 30.76
CA ASN A 185 -5.16 18.76 30.29
C ASN A 185 -4.07 19.84 30.36
N VAL A 186 -3.03 19.66 31.18
CA VAL A 186 -1.95 20.65 31.32
C VAL A 186 -0.67 20.21 30.60
N ALA A 187 -0.20 18.99 30.86
CA ALA A 187 0.97 18.43 30.20
C ALA A 187 0.88 16.90 30.17
N ALA A 188 1.10 16.31 29.00
CA ALA A 188 1.15 14.86 28.85
C ALA A 188 2.41 14.27 29.52
N PRO A 189 2.31 13.09 30.14
CA PRO A 189 3.44 12.39 30.72
C PRO A 189 4.36 11.85 29.62
N LYS A 190 5.67 11.95 29.88
CA LYS A 190 6.75 11.37 29.09
C LYS A 190 7.66 10.49 29.94
N ASP A 191 7.18 10.05 31.10
CA ASP A 191 7.89 9.17 32.02
C ASP A 191 7.77 7.69 31.66
N PHE A 192 7.01 7.35 30.61
CA PHE A 192 6.87 5.99 30.10
C PHE A 192 7.13 5.89 28.59
N THR A 193 7.40 4.67 28.14
CA THR A 193 7.38 4.28 26.72
C THR A 193 6.80 2.88 26.56
N LEU A 194 5.93 2.72 25.57
CA LEU A 194 5.45 1.45 25.03
C LEU A 194 6.23 1.19 23.74
N TYR A 195 7.43 0.64 23.88
CA TYR A 195 8.34 0.48 22.75
C TYR A 195 7.98 -0.75 21.93
N GLY A 196 7.22 -0.58 20.84
CA GLY A 196 6.82 -1.66 19.95
C GLY A 196 8.04 -2.27 19.24
N ILE A 197 8.08 -3.59 19.09
CA ILE A 197 9.20 -4.29 18.47
C ILE A 197 8.72 -5.32 17.44
N LYS A 198 9.33 -5.28 16.27
CA LYS A 198 9.19 -6.31 15.23
C LYS A 198 10.48 -6.48 14.43
N TYR A 199 10.50 -7.45 13.52
CA TYR A 199 11.60 -7.61 12.57
C TYR A 199 11.11 -7.80 11.14
N ILE A 200 11.99 -7.48 10.19
CA ILE A 200 11.92 -7.94 8.80
C ILE A 200 13.13 -8.82 8.51
N ASN A 201 12.88 -9.98 7.90
CA ASN A 201 13.93 -10.95 7.60
C ASN A 201 14.78 -10.51 6.38
N PRO A 202 15.91 -11.18 6.08
CA PRO A 202 16.82 -10.77 5.01
C PRO A 202 16.21 -10.70 3.59
N TYR A 203 15.04 -11.29 3.35
CA TYR A 203 14.42 -11.38 2.02
C TYR A 203 13.29 -10.35 1.80
N HIS A 204 12.98 -9.54 2.82
CA HIS A 204 11.96 -8.50 2.76
C HIS A 204 12.38 -7.29 1.92
N GLY A 205 11.45 -6.73 1.14
CA GLY A 205 11.62 -5.41 0.53
C GLY A 205 10.93 -5.26 -0.82
N HIS A 206 11.22 -4.13 -1.46
CA HIS A 206 10.84 -3.88 -2.84
C HIS A 206 11.89 -4.47 -3.78
N PHE A 207 11.45 -5.18 -4.81
CA PHE A 207 12.32 -5.81 -5.80
C PHE A 207 11.97 -5.36 -7.22
N LEU A 208 13.01 -5.11 -8.02
CA LEU A 208 12.92 -4.93 -9.46
C LEU A 208 12.74 -6.30 -10.12
N TYR A 209 11.62 -6.47 -10.79
CA TYR A 209 11.05 -7.75 -11.20
C TYR A 209 11.11 -7.94 -12.71
N ARG A 210 11.75 -9.02 -13.16
CA ARG A 210 11.77 -9.42 -14.57
C ARG A 210 11.80 -10.93 -14.72
N GLY A 211 11.37 -11.42 -15.88
CA GLY A 211 11.33 -12.84 -16.12
C GLY A 211 10.69 -13.21 -17.44
N LYS A 212 10.29 -14.47 -17.54
CA LYS A 212 9.49 -15.01 -18.62
C LYS A 212 8.52 -16.05 -18.08
N THR A 213 7.36 -16.14 -18.70
CA THR A 213 6.36 -17.20 -18.47
C THR A 213 6.12 -17.94 -19.78
N VAL A 214 6.17 -19.26 -19.73
CA VAL A 214 5.84 -20.16 -20.85
C VAL A 214 4.55 -20.88 -20.47
N ILE A 215 3.56 -20.82 -21.35
CA ILE A 215 2.27 -21.49 -21.14
C ILE A 215 2.24 -22.76 -21.97
N LYS A 216 1.91 -23.88 -21.33
CA LYS A 216 1.74 -25.17 -21.98
C LYS A 216 0.32 -25.69 -21.80
N ASP A 217 -0.20 -26.34 -22.83
CA ASP A 217 -1.46 -27.09 -22.73
C ASP A 217 -1.27 -28.42 -21.95
N ALA A 218 -2.36 -29.17 -21.78
CA ALA A 218 -2.35 -30.47 -21.12
C ALA A 218 -1.45 -31.53 -21.80
N SER A 219 -1.08 -31.35 -23.07
CA SER A 219 -0.13 -32.24 -23.77
C SER A 219 1.33 -31.88 -23.51
N GLY A 220 1.60 -30.74 -22.85
CA GLY A 220 2.93 -30.18 -22.64
C GLY A 220 3.42 -29.33 -23.82
N THR A 221 2.58 -29.05 -24.81
CA THR A 221 2.93 -28.23 -25.97
C THR A 221 2.89 -26.76 -25.59
N LYS A 222 3.90 -25.99 -25.99
CA LYS A 222 3.94 -24.53 -25.77
C LYS A 222 2.87 -23.85 -26.63
N VAL A 223 1.97 -23.11 -26.00
CA VAL A 223 0.87 -22.39 -26.66
C VAL A 223 0.99 -20.87 -26.55
N ASP A 224 1.75 -20.35 -25.58
CA ASP A 224 1.99 -18.92 -25.40
C ASP A 224 3.31 -18.69 -24.63
N GLU A 225 3.87 -17.48 -24.75
CA GLU A 225 5.09 -17.06 -24.07
C GLU A 225 5.07 -15.55 -23.84
N VAL A 226 5.27 -15.13 -22.58
CA VAL A 226 5.34 -13.72 -22.21
C VAL A 226 6.67 -13.41 -21.56
N VAL A 227 7.43 -12.50 -22.16
CA VAL A 227 8.69 -11.98 -21.60
C VAL A 227 8.45 -10.59 -21.02
N TYR A 228 8.81 -10.39 -19.76
CA TYR A 228 8.63 -9.12 -19.04
C TYR A 228 9.97 -8.70 -18.47
N ARG A 229 10.68 -7.88 -19.26
CA ARG A 229 12.02 -7.39 -18.95
C ARG A 229 12.26 -6.10 -19.69
N ASN A 230 12.95 -5.17 -19.03
CA ASN A 230 13.55 -4.01 -19.66
C ASN A 230 15.06 -4.19 -19.84
N LYS A 231 15.63 -3.43 -20.79
CA LYS A 231 17.09 -3.37 -21.00
C LYS A 231 17.84 -2.95 -19.74
N TYR A 232 17.29 -1.98 -19.01
CA TYR A 232 17.86 -1.44 -17.78
C TYR A 232 17.10 -1.98 -16.56
N VAL A 233 17.83 -2.44 -15.54
CA VAL A 233 17.26 -3.15 -14.39
C VAL A 233 16.30 -2.27 -13.60
N GLU A 234 16.65 -1.00 -13.41
CA GLU A 234 15.90 0.03 -12.71
C GLU A 234 14.59 0.45 -13.39
N LYS A 235 14.38 0.05 -14.66
CA LYS A 235 13.13 0.29 -15.40
C LYS A 235 12.14 -0.88 -15.30
N ASN A 236 12.53 -1.99 -14.66
CA ASN A 236 11.62 -3.10 -14.43
C ASN A 236 10.51 -2.75 -13.45
N ALA A 237 9.41 -3.51 -13.53
CA ALA A 237 8.32 -3.39 -12.58
C ALA A 237 8.81 -3.66 -11.14
N VAL A 238 8.12 -3.09 -10.16
CA VAL A 238 8.45 -3.26 -8.74
C VAL A 238 7.42 -4.17 -8.11
N VAL A 239 7.88 -5.18 -7.38
CA VAL A 239 7.03 -6.03 -6.54
C VAL A 239 7.49 -5.95 -5.09
N MET A 240 6.57 -6.16 -4.16
CA MET A 240 6.85 -6.21 -2.73
C MET A 240 6.92 -7.66 -2.26
N ILE A 241 7.96 -7.99 -1.50
CA ILE A 241 8.09 -9.26 -0.77
C ILE A 241 8.05 -8.94 0.73
N THR A 242 7.13 -9.59 1.45
CA THR A 242 6.84 -9.27 2.85
C THR A 242 7.19 -10.44 3.77
N THR A 243 7.81 -10.14 4.91
CA THR A 243 8.13 -11.14 5.95
C THR A 243 6.88 -11.77 6.54
N THR A 244 6.88 -13.10 6.61
CA THR A 244 5.85 -13.90 7.31
C THR A 244 6.44 -14.83 8.37
N GLY A 245 7.76 -14.78 8.57
CA GLY A 245 8.48 -15.53 9.60
C GLY A 245 10.01 -15.42 9.42
N ARG A 246 10.77 -16.07 10.30
CA ARG A 246 12.24 -15.96 10.37
C ARG A 246 12.93 -16.18 9.03
N SER A 247 12.53 -17.24 8.34
CA SER A 247 13.06 -17.61 7.02
C SER A 247 11.96 -17.71 5.96
N GLN A 248 10.87 -16.96 6.14
CA GLN A 248 9.71 -17.04 5.26
C GLN A 248 9.22 -15.65 4.84
N VAL A 249 8.88 -15.54 3.55
CA VAL A 249 8.26 -14.35 2.97
C VAL A 249 7.10 -14.72 2.07
N GLU A 250 6.25 -13.76 1.76
CA GLU A 250 5.15 -13.88 0.82
C GLU A 250 5.36 -12.91 -0.37
N LEU A 251 5.04 -13.41 -1.57
CA LEU A 251 5.00 -12.69 -2.82
C LEU A 251 3.59 -12.83 -3.41
N THR A 252 2.94 -11.71 -3.72
CA THR A 252 1.74 -11.70 -4.57
C THR A 252 2.13 -11.20 -5.94
N ASN A 253 1.78 -11.93 -6.99
CA ASN A 253 2.12 -11.52 -8.36
C ASN A 253 1.09 -12.00 -9.39
N MET A 254 1.11 -11.36 -10.55
CA MET A 254 0.21 -11.60 -11.67
C MET A 254 0.62 -12.84 -12.47
N ILE A 255 -0.34 -13.68 -12.83
CA ILE A 255 -0.16 -14.74 -13.83
C ILE A 255 -0.22 -14.10 -15.22
N ARG A 256 0.82 -14.27 -16.03
CA ARG A 256 0.97 -13.54 -17.30
C ARG A 256 0.65 -14.43 -18.50
N MET A 257 -0.15 -13.89 -19.42
CA MET A 257 -0.39 -14.40 -20.77
C MET A 257 -0.57 -13.24 -21.75
N SER A 258 -0.42 -13.49 -23.04
CA SER A 258 -0.55 -12.48 -24.10
C SER A 258 -1.96 -11.90 -24.19
N ALA A 259 -2.98 -12.73 -23.94
CA ALA A 259 -4.40 -12.33 -23.95
C ALA A 259 -4.87 -11.59 -22.68
N GLY A 260 -3.97 -11.29 -21.74
CA GLY A 260 -4.28 -10.63 -20.47
C GLY A 260 -4.35 -11.58 -19.27
N SER A 261 -4.09 -11.10 -18.06
CA SER A 261 -3.87 -11.97 -16.89
C SER A 261 -5.13 -12.70 -16.40
N PRO A 262 -5.07 -14.02 -16.12
CA PRO A 262 -6.14 -14.74 -15.41
C PRO A 262 -6.39 -14.21 -14.01
N GLY A 263 -5.36 -13.70 -13.34
CA GLY A 263 -5.44 -13.16 -11.99
C GLY A 263 -4.09 -13.19 -11.27
N ASN A 264 -4.11 -12.96 -9.96
CA ASN A 264 -2.92 -12.97 -9.13
C ASN A 264 -2.84 -14.24 -8.29
N PHE A 265 -1.65 -14.82 -8.18
CA PHE A 265 -1.34 -15.85 -7.20
C PHE A 265 -0.66 -15.25 -5.98
N LYS A 266 -0.72 -15.97 -4.85
CA LYS A 266 0.09 -15.69 -3.66
C LYS A 266 1.01 -16.85 -3.38
N ALA A 267 2.31 -16.59 -3.37
CA ALA A 267 3.34 -17.58 -3.09
C ALA A 267 4.03 -17.28 -1.76
N ARG A 268 4.21 -18.33 -0.97
CA ARG A 268 5.08 -18.38 0.18
C ARG A 268 6.45 -18.89 -0.28
N LEU A 269 7.49 -18.12 0.01
CA LEU A 269 8.88 -18.52 -0.19
C LEU A 269 9.46 -18.90 1.17
N SER A 270 9.87 -20.16 1.33
CA SER A 270 10.48 -20.66 2.56
C SER A 270 11.94 -21.00 2.31
N PHE A 271 12.84 -20.22 2.91
CA PHE A 271 14.28 -20.36 2.76
C PHE A 271 14.84 -21.43 3.68
N ASP A 272 15.86 -22.14 3.19
CA ASP A 272 16.61 -23.13 3.95
C ASP A 272 17.42 -22.51 5.10
N ALA A 273 18.03 -23.36 5.93
CA ALA A 273 18.85 -22.92 7.06
C ALA A 273 20.11 -22.14 6.61
N GLN A 274 20.60 -22.39 5.39
CA GLN A 274 21.74 -21.68 4.80
C GLN A 274 21.35 -20.30 4.24
N GLY A 275 20.06 -20.04 4.09
CA GLY A 275 19.50 -18.84 3.49
C GLY A 275 19.76 -18.70 1.99
N SER A 276 19.97 -19.82 1.29
CA SER A 276 20.45 -19.83 -0.11
C SER A 276 19.45 -20.41 -1.10
N ALA A 277 18.73 -21.46 -0.74
CA ALA A 277 17.64 -22.01 -1.53
C ALA A 277 16.29 -21.77 -0.84
N CYS A 278 15.22 -21.70 -1.62
CA CYS A 278 13.87 -21.66 -1.09
C CYS A 278 12.91 -22.58 -1.86
N THR A 279 11.88 -23.05 -1.17
CA THR A 279 10.70 -23.63 -1.81
C THR A 279 9.68 -22.54 -2.11
N VAL A 280 8.95 -22.70 -3.22
CA VAL A 280 7.81 -21.86 -3.60
C VAL A 280 6.56 -22.70 -3.43
N THR A 281 5.61 -22.24 -2.63
CA THR A 281 4.32 -22.93 -2.41
C THR A 281 3.18 -21.93 -2.36
N ALA A 282 1.95 -22.33 -2.66
CA ALA A 282 0.78 -21.47 -2.46
C ALA A 282 0.69 -20.97 -1.01
N ALA A 283 0.54 -19.67 -0.85
CA ALA A 283 0.27 -19.04 0.44
C ALA A 283 -1.23 -19.17 0.81
N PRO A 284 -1.58 -19.09 2.10
CA PRO A 284 -2.98 -19.07 2.54
C PRO A 284 -3.80 -18.00 1.79
N GLY A 285 -4.94 -18.41 1.24
CA GLY A 285 -5.82 -17.52 0.47
C GLY A 285 -5.33 -17.19 -0.95
N SER A 286 -4.36 -17.93 -1.50
CA SER A 286 -4.03 -17.85 -2.93
C SER A 286 -5.21 -18.35 -3.77
N ALA A 287 -5.61 -17.59 -4.79
CA ALA A 287 -6.64 -17.99 -5.74
C ALA A 287 -6.17 -19.10 -6.70
N TYR A 288 -4.86 -19.23 -6.89
CA TYR A 288 -4.25 -20.20 -7.79
C TYR A 288 -3.22 -21.07 -7.06
N PRO A 289 -3.09 -22.35 -7.44
CA PRO A 289 -1.98 -23.16 -6.99
C PRO A 289 -0.66 -22.60 -7.53
N VAL A 290 0.40 -22.75 -6.75
CA VAL A 290 1.76 -22.43 -7.19
C VAL A 290 2.73 -23.36 -6.47
N SER A 291 3.68 -23.91 -7.22
CA SER A 291 4.75 -24.74 -6.68
C SER A 291 6.05 -24.51 -7.46
N GLY A 292 7.18 -24.62 -6.78
CA GLY A 292 8.47 -24.39 -7.41
C GLY A 292 9.62 -24.30 -6.44
N THR A 293 10.72 -23.74 -6.94
CA THR A 293 11.96 -23.54 -6.19
C THR A 293 12.50 -22.15 -6.45
N GLY A 294 13.43 -21.71 -5.60
CA GLY A 294 14.15 -20.48 -5.81
C GLY A 294 15.48 -20.46 -5.08
N LYS A 295 16.25 -19.41 -5.32
CA LYS A 295 17.55 -19.18 -4.70
C LYS A 295 17.74 -17.71 -4.37
N PHE A 296 18.37 -17.43 -3.23
CA PHE A 296 18.88 -16.12 -2.86
C PHE A 296 20.36 -16.05 -3.16
N ILE A 297 20.76 -15.01 -3.89
CA ILE A 297 22.13 -14.77 -4.33
C ILE A 297 22.53 -13.40 -3.80
N LYS A 298 23.47 -13.38 -2.85
CA LYS A 298 24.10 -12.14 -2.40
C LYS A 298 24.82 -11.49 -3.58
N GLU A 299 24.61 -10.21 -3.79
CA GLU A 299 25.23 -9.46 -4.90
C GLU A 299 25.03 -10.09 -6.30
N GLY A 300 23.89 -10.78 -6.50
CA GLY A 300 23.62 -11.57 -7.71
C GLY A 300 23.36 -10.78 -8.98
N ASP A 301 23.09 -9.47 -8.87
CA ASP A 301 22.84 -8.59 -10.03
C ASP A 301 23.19 -7.14 -9.68
N GLU A 302 23.11 -6.23 -10.65
CA GLU A 302 23.51 -4.83 -10.52
C GLU A 302 22.44 -3.86 -11.02
N TRP A 303 22.23 -2.78 -10.27
CA TRP A 303 21.56 -1.58 -10.78
C TRP A 303 22.09 -0.34 -10.05
N GLY A 304 22.11 0.80 -10.76
CA GLY A 304 22.70 2.04 -10.22
C GLY A 304 24.19 1.92 -9.90
N GLY A 305 24.93 1.05 -10.61
CA GLY A 305 26.37 0.83 -10.42
C GLY A 305 26.75 0.14 -9.11
N LYS A 306 25.79 -0.49 -8.43
CA LYS A 306 26.02 -1.26 -7.20
C LYS A 306 25.47 -2.66 -7.36
N LYS A 307 26.24 -3.66 -6.91
CA LYS A 307 25.74 -5.02 -6.81
C LYS A 307 24.69 -5.13 -5.72
N ARG A 308 23.68 -5.96 -5.94
CA ARG A 308 22.47 -6.08 -5.12
C ARG A 308 22.05 -7.52 -4.96
N ASN A 309 21.49 -7.82 -3.80
CA ASN A 309 20.95 -9.14 -3.49
C ASN A 309 19.80 -9.47 -4.45
N THR A 310 19.76 -10.72 -4.90
CA THR A 310 18.86 -11.17 -5.96
C THR A 310 18.18 -12.47 -5.55
N ILE A 311 16.87 -12.57 -5.79
CA ILE A 311 16.12 -13.82 -5.69
C ILE A 311 15.81 -14.31 -7.11
N ILE A 312 16.12 -15.58 -7.39
CA ILE A 312 15.74 -16.24 -8.64
C ILE A 312 14.66 -17.27 -8.31
N LEU A 313 13.53 -17.24 -9.01
CA LEU A 313 12.44 -18.20 -8.82
C LEU A 313 12.21 -18.99 -10.10
N SER A 314 11.88 -20.27 -9.95
CA SER A 314 11.40 -21.15 -11.01
C SER A 314 10.19 -21.90 -10.49
N TYR A 315 9.00 -21.60 -11.03
CA TYR A 315 7.74 -22.09 -10.49
C TYR A 315 6.71 -22.36 -11.59
N ASN A 316 5.70 -23.13 -11.23
CA ASN A 316 4.57 -23.44 -12.09
C ASN A 316 3.25 -23.06 -11.39
N CYS A 317 2.34 -22.47 -12.16
CA CYS A 317 0.96 -22.25 -11.77
C CYS A 317 0.03 -23.02 -12.71
N PRO A 318 -0.52 -24.17 -12.29
CA PRO A 318 -1.63 -24.81 -12.99
C PRO A 318 -2.88 -23.94 -12.93
N VAL A 319 -3.53 -23.70 -14.07
CA VAL A 319 -4.75 -22.88 -14.17
C VAL A 319 -5.73 -23.54 -15.13
N TYR A 320 -6.97 -23.73 -14.68
CA TYR A 320 -8.09 -23.94 -15.59
C TYR A 320 -8.52 -22.57 -16.14
N TYR A 321 -8.15 -22.28 -17.38
CA TYR A 321 -8.46 -21.02 -18.03
C TYR A 321 -9.84 -21.08 -18.66
N THR A 322 -10.63 -20.04 -18.42
CA THR A 322 -11.88 -19.78 -19.15
C THR A 322 -11.73 -18.46 -19.88
N PRO A 323 -11.73 -18.47 -21.23
CA PRO A 323 -11.58 -17.24 -21.98
C PRO A 323 -12.75 -16.32 -21.69
N THR A 324 -12.46 -15.07 -21.33
CA THR A 324 -13.46 -14.01 -21.42
C THR A 324 -13.62 -13.69 -22.90
N PRO A 325 -14.84 -13.67 -23.46
CA PRO A 325 -15.03 -13.24 -24.84
C PRO A 325 -14.41 -11.85 -25.04
N PRO A 326 -13.71 -11.59 -26.16
CA PRO A 326 -13.22 -10.24 -26.46
C PRO A 326 -14.38 -9.24 -26.39
N GLU A 327 -14.15 -8.08 -25.78
CA GLU A 327 -15.15 -7.01 -25.81
C GLU A 327 -15.47 -6.67 -27.27
N PRO A 328 -16.76 -6.62 -27.66
CA PRO A 328 -17.12 -6.26 -29.01
C PRO A 328 -16.83 -4.77 -29.27
N ILE A 329 -16.55 -4.44 -30.53
CA ILE A 329 -16.54 -3.04 -30.97
C ILE A 329 -17.99 -2.58 -31.02
N ARG A 330 -18.37 -1.68 -30.10
CA ARG A 330 -19.74 -1.16 -29.99
C ARG A 330 -19.91 0.12 -30.82
N THR A 331 -20.97 0.16 -31.60
CA THR A 331 -21.45 1.37 -32.28
C THR A 331 -22.66 1.92 -31.55
N THR A 332 -22.62 3.20 -31.17
CA THR A 332 -23.74 3.90 -30.54
C THR A 332 -24.68 4.49 -31.59
N VAL A 333 -25.98 4.24 -31.45
CA VAL A 333 -27.03 4.77 -32.32
C VAL A 333 -28.00 5.57 -31.45
N ASN A 334 -28.02 6.89 -31.69
CA ASN A 334 -28.87 7.82 -30.96
C ASN A 334 -30.35 7.55 -31.25
N ASN A 335 -31.28 7.85 -30.33
CA ASN A 335 -32.72 7.69 -30.59
C ASN A 335 -33.21 8.45 -31.83
N ALA A 336 -32.57 9.56 -32.21
CA ALA A 336 -32.94 10.36 -33.39
C ALA A 336 -32.27 9.90 -34.69
N ASP A 337 -31.48 8.83 -34.68
CA ASP A 337 -30.84 8.30 -35.88
C ASP A 337 -31.87 7.81 -36.91
N ALA A 338 -31.65 8.13 -38.19
CA ALA A 338 -32.57 7.79 -39.29
C ALA A 338 -32.73 6.29 -39.53
N SER A 339 -31.81 5.46 -39.02
CA SER A 339 -31.89 4.00 -39.04
C SER A 339 -32.98 3.42 -38.12
N ILE A 340 -33.48 4.19 -37.16
CA ILE A 340 -34.53 3.75 -36.23
C ILE A 340 -35.90 4.09 -36.82
N ASN A 341 -36.68 3.05 -37.07
CA ASN A 341 -38.03 3.20 -37.60
C ASN A 341 -39.08 3.08 -36.48
N TYR A 342 -39.67 4.21 -36.11
CA TYR A 342 -40.74 4.28 -35.12
C TYR A 342 -42.10 3.97 -35.74
N VAL A 343 -42.84 3.04 -35.15
CA VAL A 343 -44.18 2.63 -35.59
C VAL A 343 -45.21 2.85 -34.49
N GLY A 344 -46.31 3.50 -34.88
CA GLY A 344 -47.37 3.98 -33.98
C GLY A 344 -47.36 5.50 -33.88
N SER A 345 -48.52 6.13 -34.00
CA SER A 345 -48.66 7.59 -34.07
C SER A 345 -48.41 8.33 -32.74
N SER A 346 -47.96 7.61 -31.71
CA SER A 346 -47.79 8.12 -30.34
C SER A 346 -46.36 8.50 -29.99
N TRP A 347 -45.38 8.20 -30.85
CA TRP A 347 -44.00 8.57 -30.61
C TRP A 347 -43.84 10.09 -30.69
N GLN A 348 -43.12 10.63 -29.71
CA GLN A 348 -42.78 12.03 -29.60
C GLN A 348 -41.27 12.17 -29.43
N HIS A 349 -40.72 13.25 -30.00
CA HIS A 349 -39.28 13.51 -30.02
C HIS A 349 -39.02 14.95 -29.57
N ASN A 350 -38.18 15.13 -28.56
CA ASN A 350 -37.80 16.46 -28.06
C ASN A 350 -36.45 16.43 -27.34
N THR A 351 -35.97 17.62 -26.99
CA THR A 351 -34.75 17.79 -26.22
C THR A 351 -34.97 17.50 -24.74
N GLU A 352 -34.05 16.79 -24.09
CA GLU A 352 -33.99 16.63 -22.64
C GLU A 352 -32.53 16.54 -22.17
N THR A 353 -32.12 17.43 -21.27
CA THR A 353 -30.79 17.38 -20.66
C THR A 353 -30.61 16.11 -19.83
N GLY A 354 -29.48 15.45 -20.00
CA GLY A 354 -29.11 14.23 -19.27
C GLY A 354 -29.20 12.97 -20.13
N CYS A 355 -30.09 12.95 -21.12
CA CYS A 355 -30.09 11.93 -22.17
C CYS A 355 -28.84 12.06 -23.05
N TYR A 356 -28.46 10.98 -23.72
CA TYR A 356 -27.42 11.02 -24.74
C TYR A 356 -27.80 12.03 -25.82
N ASN A 357 -26.83 12.83 -26.29
CA ASN A 357 -27.05 13.98 -27.18
C ASN A 357 -28.10 15.02 -26.73
N ASN A 358 -28.57 14.95 -25.48
CA ASN A 358 -29.64 15.78 -24.92
C ASN A 358 -30.97 15.72 -25.70
N ASP A 359 -31.29 14.58 -26.30
CA ASP A 359 -32.58 14.31 -26.93
C ASP A 359 -33.21 13.00 -26.45
N ARG A 360 -34.50 12.82 -26.73
CA ARG A 360 -35.23 11.60 -26.35
C ARG A 360 -36.35 11.27 -27.32
N SER A 361 -36.67 9.98 -27.40
CA SER A 361 -37.86 9.46 -28.07
C SER A 361 -38.73 8.75 -27.05
N TYR A 362 -40.01 9.08 -26.98
CA TYR A 362 -40.89 8.49 -25.97
C TYR A 362 -42.30 8.21 -26.47
N SER A 363 -42.93 7.21 -25.84
CA SER A 363 -44.33 6.86 -26.02
C SER A 363 -44.90 6.28 -24.72
N ASN A 364 -46.21 6.40 -24.52
CA ASN A 364 -46.97 5.81 -23.42
C ASN A 364 -48.12 4.91 -23.92
N VAL A 365 -48.16 4.61 -25.22
CA VAL A 365 -49.20 3.79 -25.84
C VAL A 365 -48.68 2.37 -25.98
N LYS A 366 -49.32 1.43 -25.28
CA LYS A 366 -48.99 0.00 -25.37
C LYS A 366 -49.08 -0.47 -26.82
N GLY A 367 -48.09 -1.22 -27.26
CA GLY A 367 -48.03 -1.77 -28.62
C GLY A 367 -47.41 -0.83 -29.66
N ALA A 368 -47.14 0.45 -29.35
CA ALA A 368 -46.23 1.25 -30.15
C ALA A 368 -44.81 0.66 -30.06
N TYR A 369 -44.04 0.70 -31.14
CA TYR A 369 -42.73 0.07 -31.18
C TYR A 369 -41.75 0.84 -32.06
N PHE A 370 -40.47 0.49 -31.99
CA PHE A 370 -39.51 0.83 -33.02
C PHE A 370 -38.76 -0.40 -33.49
N THR A 371 -38.20 -0.32 -34.70
CA THR A 371 -37.32 -1.35 -35.27
C THR A 371 -35.97 -0.76 -35.64
N PHE A 372 -34.93 -1.57 -35.53
CA PHE A 372 -33.56 -1.23 -35.92
C PHE A 372 -32.86 -2.45 -36.51
N ASN A 373 -32.27 -2.28 -37.69
CA ASN A 373 -31.52 -3.34 -38.36
C ASN A 373 -30.03 -3.17 -38.11
N PHE A 374 -29.34 -4.24 -37.75
CA PHE A 374 -27.90 -4.21 -37.52
C PHE A 374 -27.22 -5.49 -37.97
N THR A 375 -25.93 -5.38 -38.30
CA THR A 375 -25.05 -6.53 -38.49
C THR A 375 -24.13 -6.60 -37.28
N GLY A 376 -24.24 -7.65 -36.47
CA GLY A 376 -23.52 -7.75 -35.21
C GLY A 376 -23.83 -9.00 -34.41
N ASN A 377 -23.29 -9.07 -33.19
CA ASN A 377 -23.45 -10.20 -32.28
C ASN A 377 -23.88 -9.78 -30.86
N GLU A 378 -24.18 -8.50 -30.65
CA GLU A 378 -24.61 -7.95 -29.36
C GLU A 378 -25.53 -6.74 -29.60
N ILE A 379 -26.55 -6.58 -28.76
CA ILE A 379 -27.39 -5.38 -28.70
C ILE A 379 -27.66 -4.99 -27.25
N VAL A 380 -27.55 -3.69 -26.95
CA VAL A 380 -27.75 -3.11 -25.62
C VAL A 380 -28.68 -1.91 -25.73
N LEU A 381 -29.64 -1.81 -24.82
CA LEU A 381 -30.63 -0.74 -24.78
C LEU A 381 -30.42 0.16 -23.58
N TYR A 382 -30.42 1.46 -23.83
CA TYR A 382 -30.31 2.50 -22.83
C TYR A 382 -31.56 3.38 -22.83
N TYR A 383 -32.11 3.57 -21.64
CA TYR A 383 -33.36 4.29 -21.42
C TYR A 383 -33.18 5.27 -20.26
N LYS A 384 -34.08 6.25 -20.20
CA LYS A 384 -34.34 6.97 -18.97
C LYS A 384 -35.28 6.14 -18.09
N THR A 385 -34.90 5.93 -16.83
CA THR A 385 -35.67 5.18 -15.84
C THR A 385 -36.14 6.08 -14.69
N GLY A 386 -37.13 5.64 -13.92
CA GLY A 386 -37.77 6.47 -12.89
C GLY A 386 -39.02 5.82 -12.29
N SER A 387 -39.51 6.37 -11.19
CA SER A 387 -40.51 5.70 -10.33
C SER A 387 -41.88 5.48 -10.95
N SER A 388 -42.20 6.15 -12.06
CA SER A 388 -43.51 6.12 -12.73
C SER A 388 -43.47 5.62 -14.18
N TYR A 389 -42.32 5.11 -14.66
CA TYR A 389 -42.17 4.64 -16.04
C TYR A 389 -42.72 3.23 -16.27
N GLY A 390 -42.84 2.90 -17.55
CA GLY A 390 -43.47 1.68 -18.03
C GLY A 390 -42.52 0.49 -18.08
N SER A 391 -42.82 -0.41 -19.01
CA SER A 391 -41.98 -1.54 -19.38
C SER A 391 -41.91 -1.63 -20.89
N ILE A 392 -40.91 -2.36 -21.39
CA ILE A 392 -40.76 -2.68 -22.82
C ILE A 392 -40.69 -4.19 -23.01
N ASP A 393 -41.13 -4.66 -24.18
CA ASP A 393 -40.96 -6.03 -24.64
C ASP A 393 -39.93 -6.01 -25.78
N VAL A 394 -38.90 -6.86 -25.68
CA VAL A 394 -37.77 -6.86 -26.60
C VAL A 394 -37.78 -8.12 -27.45
N TYR A 395 -37.75 -7.92 -28.77
CA TYR A 395 -37.72 -8.97 -29.77
C TYR A 395 -36.45 -8.84 -30.61
N LEU A 396 -35.90 -9.97 -31.04
CA LEU A 396 -34.83 -10.05 -32.02
C LEU A 396 -35.22 -11.08 -33.06
N ASP A 397 -35.20 -10.70 -34.34
CA ASP A 397 -35.60 -11.55 -35.48
C ASP A 397 -36.99 -12.17 -35.29
N ASP A 398 -37.95 -11.34 -34.87
CA ASP A 398 -39.33 -11.70 -34.53
C ASP A 398 -39.50 -12.68 -33.35
N ILE A 399 -38.42 -13.07 -32.68
CA ILE A 399 -38.44 -13.89 -31.47
C ILE A 399 -38.48 -12.99 -30.24
N LEU A 400 -39.47 -13.19 -29.36
CA LEU A 400 -39.54 -12.50 -28.07
C LEU A 400 -38.39 -12.97 -27.17
N LEU A 401 -37.47 -12.07 -26.83
CA LEU A 401 -36.37 -12.36 -25.91
C LEU A 401 -36.79 -12.12 -24.47
N GLN A 402 -37.48 -11.00 -24.21
CA GLN A 402 -37.93 -10.65 -22.87
C GLN A 402 -39.19 -9.80 -22.91
N GLU A 403 -40.22 -10.23 -22.19
CA GLU A 403 -41.44 -9.47 -21.92
C GLU A 403 -41.26 -8.65 -20.63
N GLY A 404 -41.79 -7.43 -20.60
CA GLY A 404 -41.95 -6.65 -19.39
C GLY A 404 -40.64 -6.13 -18.77
N VAL A 405 -39.61 -5.84 -19.57
CA VAL A 405 -38.37 -5.19 -19.09
C VAL A 405 -38.74 -3.87 -18.39
N SER A 406 -38.55 -3.82 -17.08
CA SER A 406 -38.98 -2.70 -16.24
C SER A 406 -38.11 -1.45 -16.46
N LEU A 407 -38.76 -0.29 -16.63
CA LEU A 407 -38.11 1.02 -16.63
C LEU A 407 -38.24 1.74 -15.27
N VAL A 408 -38.66 1.02 -14.24
CA VAL A 408 -38.92 1.57 -12.90
C VAL A 408 -37.67 1.55 -12.04
N THR A 409 -37.27 2.73 -11.55
CA THR A 409 -36.22 2.91 -10.53
C THR A 409 -36.69 3.87 -9.44
N SER A 410 -36.06 3.84 -8.26
CA SER A 410 -36.47 4.68 -7.11
C SER A 410 -36.29 6.18 -7.35
N SER A 411 -35.41 6.55 -8.28
CA SER A 411 -35.14 7.92 -8.73
C SER A 411 -34.98 7.96 -10.24
N THR A 412 -35.02 9.15 -10.82
CA THR A 412 -34.73 9.34 -12.24
C THR A 412 -33.26 9.09 -12.53
N LEU A 413 -32.98 8.16 -13.44
CA LEU A 413 -31.64 7.89 -13.94
C LEU A 413 -31.66 8.03 -15.47
N TYR A 414 -30.63 8.69 -16.01
CA TYR A 414 -30.43 8.85 -17.45
C TYR A 414 -29.44 7.82 -17.98
N GLN A 415 -29.47 7.53 -19.29
CA GLN A 415 -28.52 6.64 -19.95
C GLN A 415 -28.37 5.29 -19.22
N ARG A 416 -29.49 4.75 -18.72
CA ARG A 416 -29.48 3.54 -17.90
C ARG A 416 -29.58 2.33 -18.81
N LYS A 417 -28.60 1.41 -18.73
CA LYS A 417 -28.70 0.08 -19.34
C LYS A 417 -29.90 -0.65 -18.75
N VAL A 418 -30.89 -0.98 -19.59
CA VAL A 418 -32.11 -1.70 -19.18
C VAL A 418 -32.19 -3.09 -19.77
N PHE A 419 -31.48 -3.36 -20.86
CA PHE A 419 -31.44 -4.66 -21.52
C PHE A 419 -30.12 -4.88 -22.27
N GLU A 420 -29.67 -6.11 -22.34
CA GLU A 420 -28.47 -6.56 -23.05
C GLU A 420 -28.65 -8.02 -23.46
N THR A 421 -28.24 -8.37 -24.68
CA THR A 421 -28.22 -9.75 -25.16
C THR A 421 -27.11 -9.95 -26.19
N THR A 422 -26.64 -11.20 -26.31
CA THR A 422 -25.71 -11.66 -27.36
C THR A 422 -26.44 -12.55 -28.35
N CYS A 423 -26.04 -12.51 -29.61
CA CYS A 423 -26.55 -13.34 -30.70
C CYS A 423 -25.40 -13.90 -31.57
N THR A 424 -25.72 -14.82 -32.47
CA THR A 424 -24.76 -15.25 -33.51
C THR A 424 -24.39 -14.05 -34.38
N TYR A 425 -23.13 -13.87 -34.76
CA TYR A 425 -22.79 -12.77 -35.66
C TYR A 425 -23.52 -12.88 -36.99
N GLY A 426 -24.30 -11.87 -37.35
CA GLY A 426 -25.06 -11.84 -38.59
C GLY A 426 -25.92 -10.59 -38.70
N ASP A 427 -26.79 -10.56 -39.71
CA ASP A 427 -27.81 -9.51 -39.88
C ASP A 427 -29.02 -9.82 -38.99
N HIS A 428 -29.46 -8.81 -38.25
CA HIS A 428 -30.54 -8.92 -37.27
C HIS A 428 -31.51 -7.74 -37.34
N THR A 429 -32.75 -8.00 -36.93
CA THR A 429 -33.78 -6.97 -36.72
C THR A 429 -34.17 -6.91 -35.24
N LEU A 430 -33.78 -5.84 -34.57
CA LEU A 430 -34.28 -5.51 -33.24
C LEU A 430 -35.67 -4.89 -33.35
N LYS A 431 -36.60 -5.32 -32.50
CA LYS A 431 -37.91 -4.69 -32.31
C LYS A 431 -38.20 -4.50 -30.83
N VAL A 432 -38.51 -3.27 -30.43
CA VAL A 432 -38.79 -2.94 -29.03
C VAL A 432 -40.19 -2.34 -28.91
N VAL A 433 -41.05 -2.97 -28.14
CA VAL A 433 -42.47 -2.65 -28.00
C VAL A 433 -42.74 -2.02 -26.64
N VAL A 434 -43.53 -0.96 -26.58
CA VAL A 434 -44.03 -0.40 -25.31
C VAL A 434 -45.00 -1.39 -24.68
N GLY A 435 -44.61 -1.95 -23.52
CA GLY A 435 -45.33 -3.04 -22.86
C GLY A 435 -46.46 -2.58 -21.92
N LYS A 436 -46.42 -1.33 -21.45
CA LYS A 436 -47.38 -0.79 -20.46
C LYS A 436 -48.09 0.48 -20.96
N SER A 437 -49.43 0.48 -20.89
CA SER A 437 -50.25 1.66 -21.22
C SER A 437 -50.23 2.68 -20.08
N GLY A 438 -50.25 3.97 -20.42
CA GLY A 438 -50.39 5.07 -19.46
C GLY A 438 -49.11 5.44 -18.68
N SER A 439 -48.03 4.68 -18.84
CA SER A 439 -46.70 5.00 -18.31
C SER A 439 -45.72 5.22 -19.47
N TYR A 440 -44.89 6.25 -19.39
CA TYR A 440 -43.93 6.55 -20.46
C TYR A 440 -42.81 5.51 -20.52
N SER A 441 -42.41 5.17 -21.73
CA SER A 441 -41.14 4.54 -22.08
C SER A 441 -40.30 5.56 -22.83
N ILE A 442 -39.12 5.87 -22.30
CA ILE A 442 -38.25 6.93 -22.83
C ILE A 442 -36.96 6.29 -23.32
N PHE A 443 -36.93 6.02 -24.62
CA PHE A 443 -35.76 5.48 -25.30
C PHE A 443 -34.73 6.59 -25.52
N ASP A 444 -33.49 6.31 -25.11
CA ASP A 444 -32.38 7.25 -25.12
C ASP A 444 -31.42 6.92 -26.27
N TYR A 445 -30.81 5.75 -26.24
CA TYR A 445 -29.99 5.24 -27.34
C TYR A 445 -29.81 3.73 -27.25
N LEU A 446 -29.27 3.13 -28.30
CA LEU A 446 -28.83 1.75 -28.26
C LEU A 446 -27.36 1.64 -28.67
N THR A 447 -26.76 0.50 -28.36
CA THR A 447 -25.48 0.12 -28.96
C THR A 447 -25.58 -1.28 -29.52
N TYR A 448 -24.97 -1.51 -30.69
CA TYR A 448 -24.77 -2.86 -31.22
C TYR A 448 -23.28 -3.16 -31.32
N GLY A 449 -22.91 -4.41 -31.04
CA GLY A 449 -21.53 -4.89 -31.03
C GLY A 449 -21.21 -5.73 -32.26
N VAL A 450 -19.99 -5.59 -32.77
CA VAL A 450 -19.37 -6.54 -33.72
C VAL A 450 -18.11 -7.15 -33.08
N PRO A 451 -17.73 -8.39 -33.42
CA PRO A 451 -16.46 -8.96 -32.97
C PRO A 451 -15.29 -8.07 -33.39
N ASP A 452 -14.33 -7.85 -32.49
CA ASP A 452 -13.09 -7.14 -32.84
C ASP A 452 -12.22 -8.06 -33.73
N PRO A 453 -11.99 -7.71 -35.01
CA PRO A 453 -11.15 -8.52 -35.90
C PRO A 453 -9.66 -8.51 -35.50
N ASN A 454 -9.25 -7.56 -34.64
CA ASN A 454 -7.89 -7.45 -34.13
C ASN A 454 -7.73 -8.01 -32.72
N ALA A 455 -8.77 -8.64 -32.17
CA ALA A 455 -8.66 -9.30 -30.87
C ALA A 455 -7.53 -10.36 -30.92
N PRO A 456 -6.62 -10.37 -29.93
CA PRO A 456 -5.58 -11.38 -29.86
C PRO A 456 -6.21 -12.78 -29.77
N PRO A 457 -5.61 -13.81 -30.38
CA PRO A 457 -6.09 -15.18 -30.25
C PRO A 457 -6.24 -15.55 -28.77
N VAL A 458 -7.43 -15.95 -28.37
CA VAL A 458 -7.70 -16.37 -27.00
C VAL A 458 -7.51 -17.88 -26.90
N LEU A 459 -6.77 -18.35 -25.90
CA LEU A 459 -6.63 -19.77 -25.63
C LEU A 459 -8.02 -20.38 -25.35
N PRO A 460 -8.33 -21.59 -25.88
CA PRO A 460 -9.61 -22.24 -25.58
C PRO A 460 -9.70 -22.56 -24.07
N ALA A 461 -10.94 -22.76 -23.59
CA ALA A 461 -11.14 -23.19 -22.21
C ALA A 461 -10.43 -24.53 -21.95
N GLY A 462 -9.70 -24.64 -20.84
CA GLY A 462 -8.96 -25.85 -20.52
C GLY A 462 -7.89 -25.68 -19.45
N ASP A 463 -7.21 -26.78 -19.16
CA ASP A 463 -6.09 -26.81 -18.21
C ASP A 463 -4.78 -26.40 -18.89
N TYR A 464 -4.08 -25.46 -18.24
CA TYR A 464 -2.79 -24.96 -18.70
C TYR A 464 -1.78 -24.91 -17.55
N SER A 465 -0.51 -25.07 -17.92
CA SER A 465 0.64 -24.95 -17.03
C SER A 465 1.36 -23.64 -17.33
N PHE A 466 1.49 -22.76 -16.34
CA PHE A 466 2.21 -21.49 -16.45
C PHE A 466 3.57 -21.61 -15.78
N GLU A 467 4.59 -21.96 -16.56
CA GLU A 467 5.97 -22.13 -16.08
C GLU A 467 6.72 -20.81 -16.16
N ALA A 468 7.09 -20.25 -15.01
CA ALA A 468 7.77 -18.96 -14.91
C ALA A 468 9.19 -19.09 -14.38
N ASN A 469 10.08 -18.24 -14.90
CA ASN A 469 11.43 -18.05 -14.37
C ASN A 469 11.69 -16.56 -14.14
N ASP A 470 11.78 -16.19 -12.87
CA ASP A 470 11.80 -14.80 -12.42
C ASP A 470 13.12 -14.45 -11.75
N THR A 471 13.54 -13.21 -11.94
CA THR A 471 14.68 -12.58 -11.28
C THR A 471 14.19 -11.32 -10.58
N LEU A 472 14.41 -11.27 -9.27
CA LEU A 472 14.00 -10.19 -8.39
C LEU A 472 15.25 -9.57 -7.76
N VAL A 473 15.58 -8.34 -8.15
CA VAL A 473 16.77 -7.63 -7.66
C VAL A 473 16.34 -6.61 -6.61
N ILE A 474 16.92 -6.64 -5.41
CA ILE A 474 16.47 -5.76 -4.32
C ILE A 474 16.68 -4.28 -4.70
N ARG A 475 15.62 -3.48 -4.51
CA ARG A 475 15.62 -2.03 -4.69
C ARG A 475 15.87 -1.33 -3.36
N ASP A 476 15.04 -1.62 -2.38
CA ASP A 476 15.08 -1.05 -1.03
C ASP A 476 14.39 -2.00 -0.03
N ARG A 477 14.57 -1.74 1.27
CA ARG A 477 14.07 -2.58 2.36
C ARG A 477 12.64 -2.28 2.80
N ALA A 478 11.97 -1.30 2.17
CA ALA A 478 10.64 -0.81 2.53
C ALA A 478 10.52 -0.36 4.00
N VAL A 479 11.61 0.13 4.60
CA VAL A 479 11.65 0.55 6.00
C VAL A 479 11.21 2.01 6.09
N VAL A 480 10.27 2.28 6.99
CA VAL A 480 9.84 3.63 7.34
C VAL A 480 9.84 3.78 8.85
N LEU A 481 9.97 5.02 9.35
CA LEU A 481 9.77 5.28 10.77
C LEU A 481 8.30 5.06 11.12
N GLU A 482 8.05 4.26 12.14
CA GLU A 482 6.70 3.88 12.55
C GLU A 482 6.45 4.30 14.00
N THR A 483 5.25 4.83 14.24
CA THR A 483 4.64 4.99 15.55
C THR A 483 3.28 4.30 15.51
N PHE A 484 2.81 3.79 16.64
CA PHE A 484 1.44 3.28 16.71
C PHE A 484 0.57 4.17 17.60
N THR A 485 -0.71 4.24 17.25
CA THR A 485 -1.74 4.87 18.08
C THR A 485 -2.47 3.77 18.82
N PRO A 486 -2.13 3.51 20.10
CA PRO A 486 -2.81 2.47 20.86
C PRO A 486 -4.28 2.81 21.07
N VAL A 487 -5.11 1.79 20.98
CA VAL A 487 -6.50 1.82 21.44
C VAL A 487 -6.55 1.14 22.80
N ILE A 488 -7.06 1.84 23.80
CA ILE A 488 -7.25 1.33 25.16
C ILE A 488 -8.73 1.01 25.31
N LYS A 489 -9.07 -0.20 25.76
CA LYS A 489 -10.46 -0.64 25.93
C LYS A 489 -10.84 -0.93 27.38
#